data_AF-A0AAD6PCG9-F1
#
_entry.id   AF-A0AAD6PCG9-F1
#
_cell.length_a   1.000
_cell.length_b   1.000
_cell.length_c   1.000
_cell.angle_alpha   90.00
_cell.angle_beta   90.00
_cell.angle_gamma   90.00
#
_symmetry.space_group_name_H-M   'P 1'
#
loop_
_entity.id
_entity.type
_entity.pdbx_description
1 polymer ?
#
loop_
_entity_poly.entity_id
_entity_poly.type
_entity_poly.pdbx_seq_one_letter_code
_entity_poly.pdbx_strand_id
1 'polypeptide(L)'
;MDSPPRSSVIIIGAGISGVSAGKVLAENGIKDMVILEASDRIGGRIRKDNFGGVSVELGAGWIAGVGGKESNPVWELASQSGLRTCFSDYSNARYNIYDRSGKIFPSGVAADSYKKAVDLAIENLKSLEANLVGELIEPPSSPKTPIELAIDFILHDFEMAEVEPISTYVDFGEREYLVADERGYEHLLYKMAENFLFTSEGKILDNRLKLNKVIKTDKKERSGKTF
;
A
#
# COMPACT_ATOMS: atom_id res chain seq x y z
N MET A 1 29.48 -13.85 32.57
CA MET A 1 28.78 -13.89 31.27
C MET A 1 27.68 -12.86 31.37
N ASP A 2 27.75 -11.82 30.55
CA ASP A 2 26.74 -10.76 30.59
C ASP A 2 25.40 -11.30 30.11
N SER A 3 24.33 -11.01 30.85
CA SER A 3 22.97 -11.35 30.45
C SER A 3 22.65 -10.69 29.11
N PRO A 4 21.91 -11.37 28.20
CA PRO A 4 21.51 -10.76 26.94
C PRO A 4 20.75 -9.45 27.20
N PRO A 5 20.93 -8.43 26.34
CA PRO A 5 20.25 -7.16 26.50
C PRO A 5 18.73 -7.38 26.54
N ARG A 6 18.08 -6.75 27.52
CA ARG A 6 16.64 -6.91 27.79
C ARG A 6 15.94 -5.60 27.46
N SER A 7 14.80 -5.71 26.81
CA SER A 7 13.87 -4.59 26.57
C SER A 7 12.46 -5.01 26.94
N SER A 8 11.66 -4.05 27.38
CA SER A 8 10.26 -4.26 27.74
C SER A 8 9.40 -4.59 26.52
N VAL A 9 9.74 -4.05 25.34
CA VAL A 9 9.04 -4.32 24.08
C VAL A 9 10.03 -4.62 22.95
N ILE A 10 9.72 -5.64 22.14
CA ILE A 10 10.47 -5.97 20.91
C ILE A 10 9.50 -5.84 19.74
N ILE A 11 9.85 -4.98 18.79
CA ILE A 11 9.13 -4.78 17.53
C ILE A 11 9.90 -5.52 16.44
N ILE A 12 9.24 -6.42 15.72
CA ILE A 12 9.83 -7.19 14.64
C ILE A 12 9.42 -6.56 13.32
N GLY A 13 10.39 -6.04 12.58
CA GLY A 13 10.23 -5.31 11.33
C GLY A 13 10.13 -3.80 11.54
N ALA A 14 10.89 -3.05 10.74
CA ALA A 14 10.86 -1.59 10.64
C ALA A 14 10.16 -1.12 9.34
N GLY A 15 9.10 -1.83 8.94
CA GLY A 15 8.14 -1.33 7.94
C GLY A 15 7.19 -0.28 8.55
N ILE A 16 6.22 0.21 7.76
CA ILE A 16 5.27 1.24 8.20
C ILE A 16 4.57 0.88 9.52
N SER A 17 4.07 -0.34 9.67
CA SER A 17 3.39 -0.76 10.90
C SER A 17 4.32 -0.82 12.11
N GLY A 18 5.56 -1.29 11.94
CA GLY A 18 6.55 -1.36 13.02
C GLY A 18 7.02 0.02 13.48
N VAL A 19 7.29 0.93 12.54
CA VAL A 19 7.64 2.32 12.84
C VAL A 19 6.47 3.04 13.53
N SER A 20 5.25 2.88 13.01
CA SER A 20 4.03 3.42 13.64
C SER A 20 3.82 2.88 15.05
N ALA A 21 4.00 1.58 15.28
CA ALA A 21 3.90 0.98 16.61
C ALA A 21 4.95 1.57 17.57
N GLY A 22 6.20 1.73 17.12
CA GLY A 22 7.26 2.36 17.91
C GLY A 22 6.93 3.81 18.28
N LYS A 23 6.40 4.58 17.33
CA LYS A 23 5.91 5.95 17.57
C LYS A 23 4.82 5.97 18.65
N VAL A 24 3.77 5.17 18.48
CA VAL A 24 2.65 5.12 19.43
C VAL A 24 3.10 4.71 20.84
N LEU A 25 3.97 3.70 20.95
CA LEU A 25 4.53 3.28 22.25
C LEU A 25 5.32 4.43 22.91
N ALA A 26 6.15 5.13 22.15
CA ALA A 26 6.94 6.25 22.65
C ALA A 26 6.07 7.41 23.12
N GLU A 27 5.02 7.76 22.37
CA GLU A 27 4.03 8.79 22.73
C GLU A 27 3.27 8.43 24.01
N ASN A 28 3.08 7.14 24.28
CA ASN A 28 2.50 6.63 25.52
C ASN A 28 3.53 6.39 26.64
N GLY A 29 4.75 6.92 26.49
CA GLY A 29 5.80 6.88 27.52
C GLY A 29 6.60 5.59 27.60
N ILE A 30 6.32 4.60 26.76
CA ILE A 30 7.07 3.33 26.71
C ILE A 30 8.30 3.56 25.83
N LYS A 31 9.45 3.84 26.47
CA LYS A 31 10.72 4.14 25.76
C LYS A 31 11.68 2.95 25.67
N ASP A 32 11.55 1.99 26.59
CA ASP A 32 12.36 0.76 26.63
C ASP A 32 11.84 -0.25 25.60
N MET A 33 12.21 -0.02 24.34
CA MET A 33 11.86 -0.88 23.22
C MET A 33 13.03 -1.03 22.27
N VAL A 34 13.03 -2.12 21.51
CA VAL A 34 13.97 -2.36 20.41
C VAL A 34 13.21 -2.77 19.15
N ILE A 35 13.64 -2.26 18.00
CA ILE A 35 13.12 -2.61 16.68
C ILE A 35 14.18 -3.47 15.98
N LEU A 36 13.80 -4.67 15.55
CA LEU A 36 14.65 -5.61 14.85
C LEU A 36 14.19 -5.71 13.39
N GLU A 37 15.01 -5.23 12.46
CA GLU A 37 14.69 -5.21 11.03
C GLU A 37 15.60 -6.17 10.27
N ALA A 38 15.00 -6.97 9.39
CA ALA A 38 15.71 -8.00 8.64
C ALA A 38 16.66 -7.40 7.59
N SER A 39 16.26 -6.30 6.94
CA SER A 39 17.07 -5.64 5.92
C SER A 39 18.05 -4.61 6.52
N ASP A 40 18.84 -4.00 5.65
CA ASP A 40 19.80 -2.94 5.97
C ASP A 40 19.16 -1.54 6.03
N ARG A 41 17.83 -1.43 5.81
CA ARG A 41 17.08 -0.17 5.90
C ARG A 41 15.69 -0.37 6.51
N ILE A 42 15.13 0.72 7.05
CA ILE A 42 13.70 0.77 7.37
C ILE A 42 12.88 0.89 6.07
N GLY A 43 11.56 0.77 6.14
CA GLY A 43 10.66 1.01 5.01
C GLY A 43 9.79 -0.19 4.64
N GLY A 44 10.34 -1.40 4.76
CA GLY A 44 9.68 -2.63 4.33
C GLY A 44 9.28 -2.57 2.84
N ARG A 45 7.96 -2.64 2.57
CA ARG A 45 7.36 -2.59 1.22
C ARG A 45 7.21 -1.17 0.65
N ILE A 46 7.54 -0.13 1.41
CA ILE A 46 7.64 1.23 0.89
C ILE A 46 9.13 1.46 0.67
N ARG A 47 9.54 1.45 -0.61
CA ARG A 47 10.94 1.40 -1.02
C ARG A 47 11.06 2.08 -2.37
N LYS A 48 12.04 2.97 -2.48
CA LYS A 48 12.49 3.49 -3.77
C LYS A 48 13.77 2.82 -4.27
N ASP A 49 14.08 3.02 -5.54
CA ASP A 49 15.37 2.70 -6.15
C ASP A 49 15.72 3.71 -7.24
N ASN A 50 16.98 3.70 -7.70
CA ASN A 50 17.40 4.48 -8.85
C ASN A 50 17.19 3.68 -10.13
N PHE A 51 16.40 4.21 -11.05
CA PHE A 51 16.23 3.64 -12.37
C PHE A 51 16.36 4.73 -13.43
N GLY A 52 17.36 4.60 -14.31
CA GLY A 52 17.58 5.58 -15.38
C GLY A 52 17.94 6.99 -14.89
N GLY A 53 18.51 7.13 -13.68
CA GLY A 53 18.88 8.41 -13.10
C GLY A 53 17.75 9.13 -12.36
N VAL A 54 16.58 8.51 -12.23
CA VAL A 54 15.44 9.03 -11.45
C VAL A 54 15.10 8.08 -10.31
N SER A 55 14.53 8.63 -9.23
CA SER A 55 13.99 7.83 -8.13
C SER A 55 12.62 7.24 -8.52
N VAL A 56 12.47 5.93 -8.40
CA VAL A 56 11.20 5.21 -8.65
C VAL A 56 10.80 4.37 -7.45
N GLU A 57 9.51 4.21 -7.20
CA GLU A 57 9.00 3.30 -6.17
C GLU A 57 9.02 1.85 -6.66
N LEU A 58 9.54 0.93 -5.86
CA LEU A 58 9.53 -0.52 -6.11
C LEU A 58 8.35 -1.24 -5.45
N GLY A 59 7.66 -0.57 -4.54
CA GLY A 59 6.53 -1.14 -3.80
C GLY A 59 5.34 -0.19 -3.84
N ALA A 60 4.87 0.26 -2.67
CA ALA A 60 3.78 1.23 -2.64
C ALA A 60 4.16 2.49 -3.45
N GLY A 61 3.34 2.84 -4.45
CA GLY A 61 3.52 4.02 -5.30
C GLY A 61 2.43 5.07 -5.15
N TRP A 62 1.27 4.70 -4.59
CA TRP A 62 0.10 5.56 -4.52
C TRP A 62 -0.34 5.83 -3.08
N ILE A 63 -0.92 7.00 -2.88
CA ILE A 63 -1.82 7.28 -1.77
C ILE A 63 -3.24 7.09 -2.33
N ALA A 64 -3.80 5.90 -2.10
CA ALA A 64 -5.18 5.57 -2.41
C ALA A 64 -6.10 6.11 -1.31
N GLY A 65 -7.29 6.59 -1.68
CA GLY A 65 -8.25 7.10 -0.69
C GLY A 65 -8.05 8.58 -0.37
N VAL A 66 -8.51 9.51 -1.22
CA VAL A 66 -8.40 10.97 -0.95
C VAL A 66 -9.67 11.75 -1.31
N GLY A 67 -10.15 12.60 -0.38
CA GLY A 67 -11.31 13.48 -0.60
C GLY A 67 -12.67 12.90 -0.22
N GLY A 68 -12.68 11.85 0.60
CA GLY A 68 -13.89 11.23 1.12
C GLY A 68 -14.41 11.90 2.39
N LYS A 69 -15.19 11.14 3.15
CA LYS A 69 -15.84 11.59 4.38
C LYS A 69 -14.84 11.79 5.51
N GLU A 70 -13.84 10.91 5.55
CA GLU A 70 -12.74 10.95 6.50
C GLU A 70 -11.45 11.39 5.83
N SER A 71 -10.56 12.00 6.60
CA SER A 71 -9.25 12.38 6.13
C SER A 71 -8.31 11.18 6.20
N ASN A 72 -7.64 10.87 5.09
CA ASN A 72 -6.64 9.80 5.06
C ASN A 72 -5.38 10.25 5.82
N PRO A 73 -4.98 9.56 6.91
CA PRO A 73 -3.82 9.97 7.70
C PRO A 73 -2.51 9.94 6.90
N VAL A 74 -2.40 9.09 5.88
CA VAL A 74 -1.22 9.04 5.00
C VAL A 74 -1.18 10.26 4.07
N TRP A 75 -2.34 10.70 3.58
CA TRP A 75 -2.45 11.93 2.78
C TRP A 75 -2.06 13.18 3.59
N GLU A 76 -2.47 13.24 4.86
CA GLU A 76 -2.08 14.33 5.76
C GLU A 76 -0.56 14.37 5.97
N LEU A 77 0.05 13.22 6.27
CA LEU A 77 1.49 13.11 6.44
C LEU A 77 2.26 13.51 5.18
N ALA A 78 1.79 13.08 4.01
CA ALA A 78 2.38 13.45 2.72
C ALA A 78 2.30 14.96 2.47
N SER A 79 1.13 15.55 2.73
CA SER A 79 0.89 17.00 2.58
C SER A 79 1.77 17.81 3.53
N GLN A 80 1.83 17.42 4.81
CA GLN A 80 2.65 18.08 5.83
C GLN A 80 4.15 17.97 5.54
N SER A 81 4.59 16.86 4.94
CA SER A 81 5.98 16.64 4.54
C SER A 81 6.33 17.32 3.21
N GLY A 82 5.36 17.97 2.56
CA GLY A 82 5.51 18.58 1.25
C GLY A 82 5.92 17.57 0.18
N LEU A 83 5.46 16.31 0.27
CA LEU A 83 5.80 15.25 -0.67
C LEU A 83 5.16 15.55 -2.03
N ARG A 84 5.95 15.50 -3.10
CA ARG A 84 5.42 15.70 -4.46
C ARG A 84 4.55 14.52 -4.86
N THR A 85 3.30 14.81 -5.18
CA THR A 85 2.32 13.84 -5.66
C THR A 85 1.66 14.30 -6.95
N CYS A 86 1.09 13.37 -7.71
CA CYS A 86 0.38 13.62 -8.96
C CYS A 86 -0.97 12.88 -8.93
N PHE A 87 -2.06 13.60 -9.19
CA PHE A 87 -3.38 12.98 -9.27
C PHE A 87 -3.43 12.01 -10.46
N SER A 88 -3.93 10.79 -10.22
CA SER A 88 -4.13 9.79 -11.27
C SER A 88 -5.54 9.94 -11.84
N ASP A 89 -5.64 10.47 -13.06
CA ASP A 89 -6.90 10.59 -13.78
C ASP A 89 -7.06 9.43 -14.79
N TYR A 90 -7.92 8.48 -14.44
CA TYR A 90 -8.20 7.30 -15.28
C TYR A 90 -9.36 7.51 -16.27
N SER A 91 -9.93 8.72 -16.38
CA SER A 91 -11.10 9.00 -17.25
C SER A 91 -10.90 8.63 -18.73
N ASN A 92 -9.63 8.63 -19.17
CA ASN A 92 -9.21 8.28 -20.52
C ASN A 92 -8.64 6.87 -20.68
N ALA A 93 -8.51 6.07 -19.61
CA ALA A 93 -7.92 4.73 -19.67
C ALA A 93 -8.65 3.83 -20.68
N ARG A 94 -9.99 3.87 -20.67
CA ARG A 94 -10.86 3.13 -21.61
C ARG A 94 -10.64 3.46 -23.08
N TYR A 95 -10.02 4.59 -23.42
CA TYR A 95 -9.75 4.99 -24.80
C TYR A 95 -8.32 4.68 -25.25
N ASN A 96 -7.44 4.26 -24.34
CA ASN A 96 -6.02 4.03 -24.58
C ASN A 96 -5.66 2.53 -24.55
N ILE A 97 -6.53 1.70 -25.15
CA ILE A 97 -6.32 0.26 -25.25
C ILE A 97 -5.71 -0.05 -26.61
N TYR A 98 -4.58 -0.76 -26.62
CA TYR A 98 -3.85 -1.14 -27.83
C TYR A 98 -4.05 -2.62 -28.11
N ASP A 99 -4.22 -2.96 -29.40
CA ASP A 99 -4.18 -4.33 -29.86
C ASP A 99 -2.74 -4.87 -29.92
N ARG A 100 -2.59 -6.17 -30.22
CA ARG A 100 -1.28 -6.83 -30.31
C ARG A 100 -0.39 -6.32 -31.45
N SER A 101 -0.95 -5.55 -32.40
CA SER A 101 -0.19 -4.89 -33.46
C SER A 101 0.32 -3.50 -33.06
N GLY A 102 -0.06 -3.01 -31.87
CA GLY A 102 0.27 -1.67 -31.40
C GLY A 102 -0.69 -0.60 -31.91
N LYS A 103 -1.85 -0.98 -32.45
CA LYS A 103 -2.88 -0.03 -32.88
C LYS A 103 -3.93 0.17 -31.79
N ILE A 104 -4.34 1.41 -31.57
CA ILE A 104 -5.41 1.73 -30.63
C ILE A 104 -6.75 1.19 -31.14
N PHE A 105 -7.56 0.60 -30.25
CA PHE A 105 -8.92 0.20 -30.59
C PHE A 105 -9.77 1.44 -30.94
N PRO A 106 -10.71 1.34 -31.89
CA PRO A 106 -11.65 2.42 -32.15
C PRO A 106 -12.40 2.82 -30.88
N SER A 107 -12.49 4.12 -30.60
CA SER A 107 -13.02 4.65 -29.33
C SER A 107 -14.43 4.15 -29.01
N GLY A 108 -15.31 4.03 -30.01
CA GLY A 108 -16.66 3.49 -29.82
C GLY A 108 -16.65 2.03 -29.34
N VAL A 109 -15.83 1.19 -29.98
CA VAL A 109 -15.68 -0.23 -29.59
C VAL A 109 -15.15 -0.33 -28.16
N ALA A 110 -14.10 0.43 -27.83
CA ALA A 110 -13.52 0.40 -26.50
C ALA A 110 -14.49 0.91 -25.42
N ALA A 111 -15.23 2.00 -25.70
CA ALA A 111 -16.24 2.54 -24.79
C ALA A 111 -17.39 1.55 -24.54
N ASP A 112 -17.91 0.92 -25.60
CA ASP A 112 -19.01 -0.03 -25.50
C ASP A 112 -18.57 -1.29 -24.74
N SER A 113 -17.37 -1.81 -25.03
CA SER A 113 -16.80 -2.94 -24.29
C SER A 113 -16.59 -2.62 -22.82
N TYR A 114 -16.08 -1.43 -22.50
CA TYR A 114 -15.85 -1.00 -21.12
C TYR A 114 -17.17 -0.84 -20.36
N LYS A 115 -18.16 -0.17 -20.97
CA LYS A 115 -19.50 -0.01 -20.39
C LYS A 115 -20.15 -1.36 -20.13
N LYS A 116 -20.08 -2.29 -21.08
CA LYS A 116 -20.60 -3.65 -20.92
C LYS A 116 -19.95 -4.38 -19.73
N ALA A 117 -18.64 -4.26 -19.56
CA ALA A 117 -17.93 -4.88 -18.44
C ALA A 117 -18.36 -4.30 -17.08
N VAL A 118 -18.47 -2.97 -16.99
CA VAL A 118 -18.95 -2.28 -15.77
C VAL A 118 -20.40 -2.65 -15.45
N ASP A 119 -21.29 -2.60 -16.44
CA ASP A 119 -22.71 -2.96 -16.25
C ASP A 119 -22.83 -4.41 -15.73
N LEU A 120 -22.05 -5.35 -16.30
CA LEU A 120 -22.02 -6.74 -15.86
C LEU A 120 -21.48 -6.88 -14.42
N ALA A 121 -20.42 -6.16 -14.06
CA ALA A 121 -19.87 -6.18 -12.70
C ALA A 121 -20.89 -5.67 -11.66
N ILE A 122 -21.64 -4.61 -11.99
CA ILE A 122 -22.72 -4.08 -11.14
C ILE A 122 -23.86 -5.10 -11.00
N GLU A 123 -24.27 -5.75 -12.09
CA GLU A 123 -25.28 -6.82 -12.04
C GLU A 123 -24.82 -7.98 -11.17
N ASN A 124 -23.56 -8.40 -11.30
CA ASN A 124 -22.98 -9.47 -10.49
C ASN A 124 -22.97 -9.11 -9.00
N LEU A 125 -22.54 -7.90 -8.63
CA LEU A 125 -22.57 -7.43 -7.25
C LEU A 125 -23.97 -7.44 -6.65
N LYS A 126 -24.96 -6.89 -7.37
CA LYS A 126 -26.38 -6.92 -6.94
C LYS A 126 -26.88 -8.35 -6.78
N SER A 127 -26.46 -9.24 -7.66
CA SER A 127 -26.83 -10.66 -7.60
C SER A 127 -26.19 -11.36 -6.40
N LEU A 128 -24.93 -11.05 -6.06
CA LEU A 128 -24.23 -11.58 -4.88
C LEU A 128 -24.88 -11.10 -3.59
N GLU A 129 -25.23 -9.81 -3.52
CA GLU A 129 -26.00 -9.24 -2.41
C GLU A 129 -27.36 -9.93 -2.25
N ALA A 130 -28.03 -10.26 -3.35
CA ALA A 130 -29.29 -11.01 -3.35
C ALA A 130 -29.11 -12.52 -3.03
N ASN A 131 -28.01 -13.14 -3.46
CA ASN A 131 -27.74 -14.58 -3.30
C ASN A 131 -27.24 -14.97 -1.91
N LEU A 132 -26.91 -14.02 -1.05
CA LEU A 132 -26.93 -14.24 0.41
C LEU A 132 -28.31 -14.74 0.91
N VAL A 133 -29.34 -14.74 0.05
CA VAL A 133 -30.71 -15.27 0.28
C VAL A 133 -31.01 -16.58 -0.50
N GLY A 134 -30.04 -17.17 -1.20
CA GLY A 134 -30.09 -18.60 -1.57
C GLY A 134 -30.62 -19.01 -2.95
N GLU A 135 -30.16 -18.40 -4.05
CA GLU A 135 -30.33 -18.96 -5.40
C GLU A 135 -28.99 -19.08 -6.17
N LEU A 136 -28.87 -20.16 -6.95
CA LEU A 136 -27.71 -20.49 -7.79
C LEU A 136 -27.88 -19.83 -9.17
N ILE A 137 -27.09 -18.80 -9.46
CA ILE A 137 -27.04 -18.14 -10.77
C ILE A 137 -25.88 -18.74 -11.59
N GLU A 138 -26.07 -18.93 -12.91
CA GLU A 138 -24.97 -19.28 -13.81
C GLU A 138 -23.84 -18.24 -13.70
N PRO A 139 -22.57 -18.67 -13.65
CA PRO A 139 -21.47 -17.72 -13.53
C PRO A 139 -21.49 -16.76 -14.72
N PRO A 140 -21.26 -15.45 -14.48
CA PRO A 140 -21.18 -14.47 -15.55
C PRO A 140 -20.19 -14.92 -16.62
N SER A 141 -20.49 -14.64 -17.89
CA SER A 141 -19.61 -15.03 -18.98
C SER A 141 -18.24 -14.39 -18.76
N SER A 142 -17.20 -15.21 -18.59
CA SER A 142 -15.84 -14.71 -18.42
C SER A 142 -15.39 -13.91 -19.63
N PRO A 143 -14.53 -12.89 -19.47
CA PRO A 143 -13.89 -12.17 -20.56
C PRO A 143 -13.20 -13.15 -21.53
N LYS A 144 -13.44 -13.03 -22.85
CA LYS A 144 -12.90 -13.99 -23.84
C LYS A 144 -12.00 -13.34 -24.88
N THR A 145 -12.30 -12.11 -25.26
CA THR A 145 -11.52 -11.38 -26.27
C THR A 145 -10.35 -10.64 -25.64
N PRO A 146 -9.27 -10.33 -26.40
CA PRO A 146 -8.14 -9.56 -25.86
C PRO A 146 -8.53 -8.21 -25.26
N ILE A 147 -9.52 -7.52 -25.83
CA ILE A 147 -10.01 -6.24 -25.30
C ILE A 147 -10.80 -6.44 -24.00
N GLU A 148 -11.65 -7.45 -23.92
CA GLU A 148 -12.38 -7.77 -22.68
C GLU A 148 -11.42 -8.17 -21.56
N LEU A 149 -10.40 -8.99 -21.85
CA LEU A 149 -9.37 -9.36 -20.88
C LEU A 149 -8.54 -8.16 -20.39
N ALA A 150 -8.22 -7.23 -21.29
CA ALA A 150 -7.51 -6.00 -20.90
C ALA A 150 -8.38 -5.08 -20.03
N ILE A 151 -9.68 -4.98 -20.32
CA ILE A 151 -10.63 -4.20 -19.53
C ILE A 151 -10.84 -4.84 -18.16
N ASP A 152 -11.01 -6.16 -18.12
CA ASP A 152 -11.16 -6.92 -16.87
C ASP A 152 -9.96 -6.71 -15.94
N PHE A 153 -8.74 -6.80 -16.48
CA PHE A 153 -7.52 -6.52 -15.74
C PHE A 153 -7.50 -5.09 -15.17
N ILE A 154 -7.94 -4.08 -15.93
CA ILE A 154 -7.98 -2.68 -15.47
C ILE A 154 -9.02 -2.50 -14.36
N LEU A 155 -10.18 -3.16 -14.47
CA LEU A 155 -11.28 -3.00 -13.52
C LEU A 155 -11.08 -3.79 -12.23
N HIS A 156 -10.33 -4.89 -12.28
CA HIS A 156 -10.18 -5.81 -11.17
C HIS A 156 -8.69 -5.99 -10.82
N ASP A 157 -7.96 -6.82 -11.56
CA ASP A 157 -6.60 -7.28 -11.23
C ASP A 157 -5.59 -6.16 -10.93
N PHE A 158 -5.73 -5.00 -11.56
CA PHE A 158 -4.86 -3.85 -11.35
C PHE A 158 -4.88 -3.37 -9.89
N GLU A 159 -6.04 -3.38 -9.26
CA GLU A 159 -6.21 -3.00 -7.86
C GLU A 159 -6.27 -4.24 -6.96
N MET A 160 -7.24 -5.14 -7.21
CA MET A 160 -7.46 -6.37 -6.46
C MET A 160 -8.12 -7.46 -7.33
N ALA A 161 -7.76 -8.71 -7.11
CA ALA A 161 -8.34 -9.85 -7.84
C ALA A 161 -9.84 -10.12 -7.53
N GLU A 162 -10.43 -9.44 -6.54
CA GLU A 162 -11.83 -9.62 -6.12
C GLU A 162 -12.55 -8.28 -5.92
N VAL A 163 -13.85 -8.23 -6.27
CA VAL A 163 -14.70 -7.03 -6.21
C VAL A 163 -15.37 -6.92 -4.86
N GLU A 164 -14.67 -6.34 -3.88
CA GLU A 164 -15.22 -6.03 -2.56
C GLU A 164 -15.13 -4.52 -2.30
N PRO A 165 -16.11 -3.90 -1.61
CA PRO A 165 -15.99 -2.51 -1.18
C PRO A 165 -14.75 -2.33 -0.30
N ILE A 166 -13.74 -1.64 -0.83
CA ILE A 166 -12.51 -1.38 -0.09
C ILE A 166 -12.78 -0.17 0.81
N SER A 167 -12.72 -0.37 2.13
CA SER A 167 -12.95 0.70 3.13
C SER A 167 -12.13 1.95 2.86
N THR A 168 -10.92 1.80 2.32
CA THR A 168 -10.05 2.92 1.91
C THR A 168 -10.78 3.88 0.96
N TYR A 169 -11.47 3.39 -0.06
CA TYR A 169 -12.19 4.23 -1.02
C TYR A 169 -13.54 4.73 -0.45
N VAL A 170 -14.22 3.90 0.33
CA VAL A 170 -15.51 4.24 0.95
C VAL A 170 -15.38 5.37 1.97
N ASP A 171 -14.36 5.30 2.83
CA ASP A 171 -14.17 6.22 3.95
C ASP A 171 -13.36 7.45 3.51
N PHE A 172 -12.23 7.22 2.82
CA PHE A 172 -11.27 8.27 2.48
C PHE A 172 -11.42 8.85 1.07
N GLY A 173 -12.28 8.30 0.22
CA GLY A 173 -12.66 8.82 -1.09
C GLY A 173 -12.00 8.11 -2.28
N GLU A 174 -12.41 8.43 -3.50
CA GLU A 174 -12.01 7.65 -4.69
C GLU A 174 -10.75 8.16 -5.39
N ARG A 175 -10.19 9.29 -4.96
CA ARG A 175 -9.02 9.86 -5.65
C ARG A 175 -7.75 9.17 -5.20
N GLU A 176 -6.86 8.97 -6.16
CA GLU A 176 -5.55 8.39 -5.94
C GLU A 176 -4.45 9.34 -6.43
N TYR A 177 -3.35 9.37 -5.67
CA TYR A 177 -2.22 10.23 -5.96
C TYR A 177 -0.94 9.40 -6.05
N LEU A 178 -0.31 9.39 -7.22
CA LEU A 178 1.02 8.82 -7.43
C LEU A 178 2.05 9.66 -6.68
N VAL A 179 2.86 9.02 -5.85
CA VAL A 179 4.02 9.66 -5.23
C VAL A 179 5.15 9.73 -6.25
N ALA A 180 5.59 10.96 -6.55
CA ALA A 180 6.60 11.21 -7.56
C ALA A 180 7.61 12.24 -7.04
N ASP A 181 8.26 11.89 -5.93
CA ASP A 181 9.22 12.73 -5.22
C ASP A 181 10.59 12.04 -5.17
N GLU A 182 11.67 12.77 -5.44
CA GLU A 182 13.04 12.23 -5.39
C GLU A 182 13.45 11.73 -3.99
N ARG A 183 12.80 12.23 -2.94
CA ARG A 183 12.97 11.70 -1.58
C ARG A 183 12.37 10.30 -1.42
N GLY A 184 11.42 9.93 -2.28
CA GLY A 184 10.65 8.69 -2.26
C GLY A 184 9.55 8.67 -1.21
N TYR A 185 8.58 7.78 -1.37
CA TYR A 185 7.46 7.61 -0.46
C TYR A 185 7.92 7.14 0.92
N GLU A 186 9.02 6.39 0.97
CA GLU A 186 9.66 5.98 2.21
C GLU A 186 10.09 7.16 3.10
N HIS A 187 10.24 8.37 2.54
CA HIS A 187 10.53 9.58 3.29
C HIS A 187 9.59 9.80 4.47
N LEU A 188 8.30 9.47 4.34
CA LEU A 188 7.33 9.61 5.43
C LEU A 188 7.68 8.72 6.62
N LEU A 189 8.28 7.55 6.39
CA LEU A 189 8.66 6.61 7.43
C LEU A 189 9.89 7.11 8.18
N TYR A 190 10.87 7.69 7.46
CA TYR A 190 12.01 8.34 8.08
C TYR A 190 11.57 9.54 8.92
N LYS A 191 10.64 10.37 8.42
CA LYS A 191 10.04 11.46 9.19
C LYS A 191 9.30 10.98 10.42
N MET A 192 8.54 9.89 10.31
CA MET A 192 7.86 9.31 11.46
C MET A 192 8.83 8.79 12.51
N ALA A 193 9.94 8.18 12.08
CA ALA A 193 11.00 7.68 12.96
C ALA A 193 11.70 8.81 13.73
N GLU A 194 11.89 10.00 13.14
CA GLU A 194 12.48 11.17 13.81
C GLU A 194 11.73 11.56 15.10
N ASN A 195 10.44 11.25 15.21
CA ASN A 195 9.63 11.59 16.39
C ASN A 195 10.04 10.84 17.66
N PHE A 196 10.65 9.66 17.50
CA PHE A 196 10.94 8.81 18.66
C PHE A 196 12.29 8.13 18.62
N LEU A 197 13.02 8.14 17.50
CA LEU A 197 14.38 7.65 17.37
C LEU A 197 15.34 8.81 17.16
N PHE A 198 16.52 8.74 17.76
CA PHE A 198 17.60 9.69 17.52
C PHE A 198 18.05 9.63 16.04
N THR A 199 18.09 10.80 15.41
CA THR A 199 18.53 10.98 14.03
C THR A 199 19.57 12.09 13.94
N SER A 200 20.44 12.00 12.94
CA SER A 200 21.37 13.07 12.57
C SER A 200 21.61 13.02 11.07
N GLU A 201 21.58 14.18 10.41
CA GLU A 201 21.83 14.31 8.95
C GLU A 201 20.98 13.34 8.09
N GLY A 202 19.72 13.14 8.46
CA GLY A 202 18.79 12.25 7.73
C GLY A 202 19.02 10.76 7.95
N LYS A 203 19.91 10.36 8.87
CA LYS A 203 20.16 8.96 9.25
C LYS A 203 19.64 8.68 10.65
N ILE A 204 19.11 7.48 10.86
CA ILE A 204 18.73 6.99 12.18
C ILE A 204 19.97 6.41 12.85
N LEU A 205 20.38 7.02 13.97
CA LEU A 205 21.55 6.63 14.75
C LEU A 205 21.16 6.03 16.11
N ASP A 206 19.86 5.82 16.32
CA ASP A 206 19.33 5.29 17.57
C ASP A 206 19.68 3.82 17.78
N ASN A 207 20.25 3.52 18.95
CA ASN A 207 20.64 2.16 19.31
C ASN A 207 19.46 1.20 19.46
N ARG A 208 18.22 1.69 19.57
CA ARG A 208 17.02 0.86 19.61
C ARG A 208 16.64 0.29 18.25
N LEU A 209 17.13 0.84 17.13
CA LEU A 209 16.95 0.25 15.81
C LEU A 209 18.13 -0.67 15.48
N LYS A 210 17.86 -1.96 15.27
CA LYS A 210 18.85 -2.96 14.85
C LYS A 210 18.50 -3.50 13.47
N LEU A 211 19.28 -3.08 12.47
CA LEU A 211 19.19 -3.53 11.09
C LEU A 211 19.95 -4.85 10.91
N ASN A 212 19.68 -5.56 9.81
CA ASN A 212 20.27 -6.87 9.47
C ASN A 212 20.05 -7.94 10.56
N LYS A 213 18.87 -7.95 11.19
CA LYS A 213 18.45 -8.90 12.23
C LYS A 213 17.29 -9.75 11.73
N VAL A 214 17.62 -10.88 11.14
CA VAL A 214 16.63 -11.91 10.75
C VAL A 214 16.27 -12.75 11.97
N ILE A 215 15.04 -12.61 12.44
CA ILE A 215 14.50 -13.40 13.55
C ILE A 215 14.01 -14.74 12.99
N LYS A 216 14.58 -15.84 13.48
CA LYS A 216 14.29 -17.21 13.01
C LYS A 216 13.42 -18.02 13.96
N THR A 217 13.46 -17.69 15.24
CA THR A 217 12.75 -18.42 16.30
C THR A 217 12.35 -17.46 17.40
N ASP A 218 11.17 -17.64 17.96
CA ASP A 218 10.79 -17.02 19.23
C ASP A 218 10.47 -18.10 20.27
N LYS A 219 11.02 -17.93 21.48
CA LYS A 219 10.68 -18.76 22.64
C LYS A 219 9.91 -17.92 23.64
N LYS A 220 8.69 -18.37 23.97
CA LYS A 220 7.86 -17.73 24.99
C LYS A 220 8.04 -18.47 26.32
N GLU A 221 8.49 -17.76 27.33
CA GLU A 221 8.62 -18.24 28.70
C GLU A 221 7.67 -17.44 29.62
N ARG A 222 7.45 -17.93 30.86
CA ARG A 222 6.62 -17.20 31.84
C ARG A 222 7.19 -15.81 32.21
N SER A 223 8.50 -15.62 32.04
CA SER A 223 9.25 -14.41 32.39
C SER A 223 9.42 -13.40 31.24
N GLY A 224 9.03 -13.76 30.01
CA GLY A 224 9.20 -12.93 28.82
C GLY A 224 9.29 -13.73 27.51
N LYS A 225 9.66 -13.05 26.42
CA LYS A 225 10.01 -13.66 25.14
C LYS A 225 11.50 -13.49 24.84
N THR A 226 12.10 -14.51 24.23
CA THR A 226 13.48 -14.48 23.74
C THR A 226 13.46 -14.72 22.22
N PHE A 227 14.25 -13.94 21.49
CA PHE A 227 14.35 -13.95 20.04
C PHE A 227 15.79 -14.15 19.58
#